data_AF-A0A376VX69-F1
#
_entry.id   AF-A0A376VX69-F1
#
_cell.length_a   1.000
_cell.length_b   1.000
_cell.length_c   1.000
_cell.angle_alpha   90.00
_cell.angle_beta   90.00
_cell.angle_gamma   90.00
#
_symmetry.space_group_name_H-M   'P 1'
#
loop_
_entity.id
_entity.type
_entity.pdbx_description
1 polymer ?
#
loop_
_entity_poly.entity_id
_entity_poly.type
_entity_poly.pdbx_seq_one_letter_code
_entity_poly.pdbx_strand_id
1 'polypeptide(L)'
;MRFGANSVLKPEIMRGFEYSDCWVDDARLVLANAQMVVRKGGEVLTRTRATSARREKGLWIVEAEDIDTGKKYTWQARGLVNATGPWVKQFFDDGMHLPSPYGIRLIKGSHIVVPRVHTQKQAYILQNEDKRIVFVIPWMDEFSIIGTTDVEYKGDPKAVKIEESEINYLLKVYNTHFKKQLNRDDIVWTYSGVRPLCDDESDSPQAITRDYTLDIHDEDGKAPAAVGIRR
;
A
#
# COMPACT_ATOMS: atom_id res chain seq x y z
N MET A 1 -1.23 -28.30 -13.88
CA MET A 1 -0.27 -29.21 -13.23
C MET A 1 -1.00 -30.22 -12.35
N ARG A 2 -0.44 -31.42 -12.17
CA ARG A 2 -0.93 -32.41 -11.20
C ARG A 2 0.05 -32.52 -10.05
N PHE A 3 -0.46 -32.60 -8.83
CA PHE A 3 0.35 -32.75 -7.62
C PHE A 3 0.40 -34.22 -7.20
N GLY A 4 1.55 -34.66 -6.70
CA GLY A 4 1.77 -36.03 -6.25
C GLY A 4 2.30 -36.06 -4.80
N ALA A 5 2.76 -37.23 -4.36
CA ALA A 5 3.23 -37.45 -2.99
C ALA A 5 4.32 -36.46 -2.54
N ASN A 6 5.19 -36.02 -3.46
CA ASN A 6 6.28 -35.08 -3.19
C ASN A 6 5.85 -33.60 -3.16
N SER A 7 4.56 -33.30 -3.34
CA SER A 7 4.05 -31.94 -3.23
C SER A 7 4.19 -31.41 -1.80
N VAL A 8 4.46 -30.10 -1.66
CA VAL A 8 4.42 -29.38 -0.38
C VAL A 8 2.99 -29.14 0.12
N LEU A 9 2.01 -29.27 -0.78
CA LEU A 9 0.58 -29.15 -0.50
C LEU A 9 0.02 -30.44 0.10
N LYS A 10 -1.10 -30.31 0.83
CA LYS A 10 -1.85 -31.44 1.36
C LYS A 10 -2.34 -32.40 0.24
N PRO A 11 -2.46 -33.71 0.53
CA PRO A 11 -2.73 -34.74 -0.47
C PRO A 11 -4.10 -34.62 -1.15
N GLU A 12 -5.09 -33.96 -0.54
CA GLU A 12 -6.39 -33.70 -1.15
C GLU A 12 -6.31 -32.68 -2.32
N ILE A 13 -5.25 -31.87 -2.38
CA ILE A 13 -5.03 -30.91 -3.47
C ILE A 13 -4.24 -31.58 -4.59
N MET A 14 -4.94 -32.10 -5.59
CA MET A 14 -4.35 -32.93 -6.66
C MET A 14 -4.05 -32.17 -7.97
N ARG A 15 -4.53 -30.93 -8.10
CA ARG A 15 -4.42 -30.14 -9.34
C ARG A 15 -4.20 -28.66 -9.04
N GLY A 16 -3.46 -27.99 -9.91
CA GLY A 16 -3.26 -26.55 -9.88
C GLY A 16 -2.89 -25.98 -11.24
N PHE A 17 -2.64 -24.67 -11.28
CA PHE A 17 -2.24 -23.89 -12.46
C PHE A 17 -0.99 -23.08 -12.13
N GLU A 18 -0.24 -22.70 -13.15
CA GLU A 18 0.94 -21.85 -13.04
C GLU A 18 0.87 -20.80 -14.14
N TYR A 19 1.26 -19.57 -13.80
CA TYR A 19 1.34 -18.43 -14.68
C TYR A 19 2.50 -17.53 -14.24
N SER A 20 2.84 -16.53 -15.05
CA SER A 20 3.94 -15.61 -14.75
C SER A 20 3.42 -14.26 -14.27
N ASP A 21 4.13 -13.68 -13.30
CA ASP A 21 3.96 -12.31 -12.80
C ASP A 21 5.33 -11.80 -12.33
N CYS A 22 5.40 -10.54 -11.88
CA CYS A 22 6.65 -9.88 -11.48
C CYS A 22 6.72 -9.64 -9.97
N TRP A 23 7.94 -9.73 -9.43
CA TRP A 23 8.27 -9.25 -8.09
C TRP A 23 9.13 -8.00 -8.20
N VAL A 24 8.92 -7.03 -7.31
CA VAL A 24 9.69 -5.79 -7.26
C VAL A 24 9.95 -5.40 -5.82
N ASP A 25 11.15 -4.86 -5.56
CA ASP A 25 11.46 -4.17 -4.31
C ASP A 25 10.77 -2.79 -4.34
N ASP A 26 9.67 -2.69 -3.61
CA ASP A 26 8.74 -1.56 -3.64
C ASP A 26 9.39 -0.26 -3.13
N ALA A 27 10.05 -0.31 -1.98
CA ALA A 27 10.74 0.84 -1.39
C ALA A 27 11.92 1.30 -2.27
N ARG A 28 12.67 0.36 -2.86
CA ARG A 28 13.76 0.71 -3.77
C ARG A 28 13.28 1.25 -5.11
N LEU A 29 12.10 0.84 -5.58
CA LEU A 29 11.48 1.45 -6.75
C LEU A 29 11.15 2.94 -6.50
N VAL A 30 10.65 3.28 -5.31
CA VAL A 30 10.44 4.69 -4.90
C VAL A 30 11.76 5.44 -4.84
N LEU A 31 12.80 4.85 -4.23
CA LEU A 31 14.14 5.44 -4.17
C LEU A 31 14.69 5.74 -5.58
N ALA A 32 14.53 4.81 -6.52
CA ALA A 32 14.99 5.01 -7.90
C ALA A 32 14.30 6.20 -8.58
N ASN A 33 13.00 6.41 -8.32
CA ASN A 33 12.27 7.57 -8.82
C ASN A 33 12.73 8.88 -8.16
N ALA A 34 12.98 8.88 -6.85
CA ALA A 34 13.55 10.06 -6.16
C ALA A 34 14.95 10.41 -6.71
N GLN A 35 15.79 9.42 -6.98
CA GLN A 35 17.08 9.63 -7.64
C GLN A 35 16.92 10.19 -9.06
N MET A 36 15.87 9.78 -9.79
CA MET A 36 15.58 10.32 -11.12
C MET A 36 15.21 11.80 -11.06
N VAL A 37 14.46 12.25 -10.04
CA VAL A 37 14.15 13.67 -9.84
C VAL A 37 15.44 14.48 -9.73
N VAL A 38 16.37 14.07 -8.86
CA VAL A 38 17.67 14.76 -8.68
C VAL A 38 18.51 14.71 -9.96
N ARG A 39 18.56 13.56 -10.65
CA ARG A 39 19.29 13.41 -11.92
C ARG A 39 18.79 14.37 -12.99
N LYS A 40 17.51 14.71 -12.98
CA LYS A 40 16.88 15.65 -13.92
C LYS A 40 16.89 17.11 -13.45
N GLY A 41 17.60 17.40 -12.35
CA GLY A 41 17.74 18.76 -11.80
C GLY A 41 16.60 19.20 -10.88
N GLY A 42 15.72 18.28 -10.47
CA GLY A 42 14.72 18.54 -9.45
C GLY A 42 15.26 18.37 -8.03
N GLU A 43 14.47 18.78 -7.04
CA GLU A 43 14.83 18.74 -5.62
C GLU A 43 13.94 17.74 -4.87
N VAL A 44 14.52 17.06 -3.87
CA VAL A 44 13.81 16.13 -2.98
C VAL A 44 14.16 16.46 -1.55
N LEU A 45 13.15 16.77 -0.74
CA LEU A 45 13.30 17.03 0.69
C LEU A 45 12.50 15.98 1.48
N THR A 46 13.20 15.13 2.24
CA THR A 46 12.58 14.21 3.20
C THR A 46 12.53 14.85 4.58
N ARG A 47 11.71 14.30 5.48
CA ARG A 47 11.52 14.85 6.85
C ARG A 47 10.99 16.30 6.85
N THR A 48 10.45 16.73 5.71
CA THR A 48 9.82 18.04 5.52
C THR A 48 8.33 17.81 5.27
N ARG A 49 7.49 18.22 6.21
CA ARG A 49 6.04 18.09 6.13
C ARG A 49 5.45 19.38 5.60
N ALA A 50 4.73 19.31 4.48
CA ALA A 50 3.90 20.43 4.02
C ALA A 50 2.78 20.68 5.05
N THR A 51 2.67 21.92 5.52
CA THR A 51 1.70 22.33 6.54
C THR A 51 0.52 23.07 5.96
N SER A 52 0.73 23.81 4.85
CA SER A 52 -0.37 24.47 4.13
C SER A 52 -0.03 24.68 2.65
N ALA A 53 -1.07 24.79 1.82
CA ALA A 53 -0.95 25.25 0.45
C ALA A 53 -2.16 26.09 0.04
N ARG A 54 -1.92 27.28 -0.52
CA ARG A 54 -2.99 28.21 -0.94
C ARG A 54 -2.66 28.88 -2.26
N ARG A 55 -3.68 29.33 -2.99
CA ARG A 55 -3.50 30.16 -4.17
C ARG A 55 -3.39 31.63 -3.77
N GLU A 56 -2.41 32.33 -4.33
CA GLU A 56 -2.24 33.76 -4.17
C GLU A 56 -1.70 34.35 -5.48
N LYS A 57 -2.41 35.34 -6.05
CA LYS A 57 -1.99 36.07 -7.27
C LYS A 57 -1.63 35.15 -8.46
N GLY A 58 -2.37 34.04 -8.63
CA GLY A 58 -2.18 33.09 -9.72
C GLY A 58 -1.00 32.11 -9.54
N LEU A 59 -0.45 32.00 -8.32
CA LEU A 59 0.56 31.02 -7.93
C LEU A 59 0.12 30.26 -6.68
N TRP A 60 0.73 29.11 -6.44
CA TRP A 60 0.66 28.42 -5.16
C TRP A 60 1.70 28.97 -4.20
N ILE A 61 1.30 29.22 -2.96
CA ILE A 61 2.19 29.41 -1.82
C ILE A 61 2.12 28.13 -0.99
N VAL A 62 3.25 27.44 -0.88
CA VAL A 62 3.38 26.19 -0.11
C VAL A 62 4.26 26.45 1.10
N GLU A 63 3.74 26.16 2.28
CA GLU A 63 4.49 26.21 3.53
C GLU A 63 4.77 24.80 4.03
N ALA A 64 5.97 24.60 4.57
CA ALA A 64 6.37 23.33 5.16
C ALA A 64 7.29 23.55 6.36
N GLU A 65 7.47 22.48 7.14
CA GLU A 65 8.38 22.45 8.27
C GLU A 65 9.23 21.17 8.25
N ASP A 66 10.48 21.31 8.65
CA ASP A 66 11.33 20.18 9.02
C ASP A 66 10.85 19.60 10.35
N ILE A 67 10.55 18.29 10.38
CA ILE A 67 9.91 17.65 11.54
C ILE A 67 10.84 17.45 12.74
N ASP A 68 12.15 17.59 12.56
CA ASP A 68 13.13 17.43 13.64
C ASP A 68 13.54 18.77 14.24
N THR A 69 13.77 19.76 13.38
CA THR A 69 14.35 21.05 13.74
C THR A 69 13.31 22.16 13.86
N GLY A 70 12.12 21.96 13.31
CA GLY A 70 11.08 22.99 13.20
C GLY A 70 11.41 24.11 12.20
N LYS A 71 12.47 23.95 11.39
CA LYS A 71 12.83 24.93 10.36
C LYS A 71 11.67 25.07 9.36
N LYS A 72 11.20 26.30 9.16
CA LYS A 72 10.10 26.62 8.25
C LYS A 72 10.60 26.94 6.85
N TYR A 73 9.78 26.59 5.87
CA TYR A 73 10.00 26.83 4.46
C TYR A 73 8.76 27.45 3.82
N THR A 74 8.99 28.26 2.79
CA THR A 74 7.93 28.81 1.95
C THR A 74 8.40 28.84 0.51
N TRP A 75 7.60 28.30 -0.40
CA TRP A 75 7.89 28.32 -1.84
C TRP A 75 6.70 28.86 -2.63
N GLN A 76 7.01 29.44 -3.79
CA GLN A 76 6.03 29.73 -4.82
C GLN A 76 6.10 28.67 -5.92
N ALA A 77 4.95 28.18 -6.37
CA ALA A 77 4.86 27.19 -7.44
C ALA A 77 3.77 27.55 -8.46
N ARG A 78 3.96 27.13 -9.71
CA ARG A 78 2.97 27.34 -10.79
C ARG A 78 1.88 26.27 -10.82
N GLY A 79 2.12 25.15 -10.15
CA GLY A 79 1.17 24.04 -10.02
C GLY A 79 1.50 23.24 -8.77
N LEU A 80 0.52 22.50 -8.29
CA LEU A 80 0.63 21.67 -7.09
C LEU A 80 0.12 20.26 -7.39
N VAL A 81 0.80 19.25 -6.84
CA VAL A 81 0.33 17.86 -6.88
C VAL A 81 0.09 17.39 -5.44
N ASN A 82 -1.13 16.97 -5.12
CA ASN A 82 -1.43 16.27 -3.87
C ASN A 82 -1.37 14.76 -4.10
N ALA A 83 -0.23 14.16 -3.79
CA ALA A 83 0.02 12.71 -3.90
C ALA A 83 0.31 12.08 -2.52
N THR A 84 -0.40 12.54 -1.48
CA THR A 84 -0.14 12.14 -0.08
C THR A 84 -0.83 10.82 0.33
N GLY A 85 -1.31 10.02 -0.63
CA GLY A 85 -1.81 8.66 -0.38
C GLY A 85 -2.93 8.62 0.68
N PRO A 86 -2.81 7.87 1.80
CA PRO A 86 -3.81 7.85 2.88
C PRO A 86 -4.19 9.21 3.45
N TRP A 87 -3.33 10.21 3.29
CA TRP A 87 -3.55 11.58 3.77
C TRP A 87 -4.15 12.51 2.71
N VAL A 88 -4.48 12.03 1.50
CA VAL A 88 -4.86 12.92 0.38
C VAL A 88 -6.09 13.77 0.70
N LYS A 89 -7.16 13.18 1.24
CA LYS A 89 -8.34 13.94 1.72
C LYS A 89 -7.99 14.82 2.93
N GLN A 90 -7.20 14.31 3.88
CA GLN A 90 -6.81 15.10 5.05
C GLN A 90 -6.05 16.37 4.65
N PHE A 91 -5.18 16.30 3.63
CA PHE A 91 -4.45 17.47 3.16
C PHE A 91 -5.36 18.49 2.44
N PHE A 92 -6.45 18.04 1.79
CA PHE A 92 -7.50 18.94 1.32
C PHE A 92 -8.18 19.68 2.46
N ASP A 93 -8.64 18.94 3.47
CA ASP A 93 -9.40 19.48 4.59
C ASP A 93 -8.55 20.42 5.46
N ASP A 94 -7.37 19.96 5.88
CA ASP A 94 -6.53 20.62 6.88
C ASP A 94 -5.47 21.54 6.25
N GLY A 95 -4.90 21.14 5.12
CA GLY A 95 -3.75 21.83 4.50
C GLY A 95 -4.12 22.87 3.45
N MET A 96 -5.23 22.65 2.73
CA MET A 96 -5.69 23.54 1.65
C MET A 96 -7.01 24.23 1.97
N HIS A 97 -7.80 23.70 2.90
CA HIS A 97 -9.18 24.10 3.17
C HIS A 97 -10.04 24.13 1.90
N LEU A 98 -9.86 23.12 1.06
CA LEU A 98 -10.60 22.91 -0.19
C LEU A 98 -11.42 21.62 -0.11
N PRO A 99 -12.57 21.54 -0.78
CA PRO A 99 -13.32 20.30 -0.84
C PRO A 99 -12.51 19.23 -1.60
N SER A 100 -12.31 18.07 -0.98
CA SER A 100 -11.77 16.91 -1.69
C SER A 100 -12.76 16.46 -2.76
N PRO A 101 -12.33 16.19 -4.00
CA PRO A 101 -13.23 15.73 -5.07
C PRO A 101 -13.82 14.35 -4.80
N TYR A 102 -13.16 13.54 -3.96
CA TYR A 102 -13.59 12.19 -3.60
C TYR A 102 -13.43 11.89 -2.11
N GLY A 103 -14.22 10.93 -1.62
CA GLY A 103 -14.00 10.24 -0.35
C GLY A 103 -12.88 9.20 -0.45
N ILE A 104 -12.38 8.75 0.70
CA ILE A 104 -11.35 7.71 0.80
C ILE A 104 -11.76 6.66 1.79
N ARG A 105 -11.63 5.40 1.37
CA ARG A 105 -11.73 4.21 2.19
C ARG A 105 -10.33 3.72 2.52
N LEU A 106 -10.00 3.67 3.80
CA LEU A 106 -8.71 3.14 4.25
C LEU A 106 -8.86 1.65 4.53
N ILE A 107 -8.33 0.81 3.64
CA ILE A 107 -8.37 -0.64 3.82
C ILE A 107 -7.01 -1.13 4.29
N LYS A 108 -6.92 -1.53 5.57
CA LYS A 108 -5.73 -2.17 6.14
C LYS A 108 -5.49 -3.52 5.49
N GLY A 109 -4.23 -3.78 5.18
CA GLY A 109 -3.73 -5.09 4.81
C GLY A 109 -2.39 -5.39 5.48
N SER A 110 -2.30 -6.58 6.04
CA SER A 110 -1.14 -7.03 6.80
C SER A 110 -0.50 -8.26 6.16
N HIS A 111 0.76 -8.49 6.52
CA HIS A 111 1.54 -9.65 6.11
C HIS A 111 2.31 -10.20 7.32
N ILE A 112 2.51 -11.51 7.32
CA ILE A 112 3.40 -12.20 8.25
C ILE A 112 4.61 -12.75 7.48
N VAL A 113 5.76 -12.78 8.15
CA VAL A 113 7.01 -13.33 7.60
C VAL A 113 7.49 -14.46 8.50
N VAL A 114 7.83 -15.57 7.88
CA VAL A 114 8.30 -16.79 8.53
C VAL A 114 9.57 -17.30 7.84
N PRO A 115 10.39 -18.14 8.51
CA PRO A 115 11.42 -18.91 7.84
C PRO A 115 10.82 -19.67 6.66
N ARG A 116 11.55 -19.72 5.55
CA ARG A 116 11.05 -20.22 4.27
C ARG A 116 10.34 -21.57 4.41
N VAL A 117 9.10 -21.61 3.91
CA VAL A 117 8.20 -22.76 4.12
C VAL A 117 8.57 -23.98 3.26
N HIS A 118 9.24 -23.73 2.13
CA HIS A 118 9.74 -24.76 1.20
C HIS A 118 10.86 -24.21 0.30
N THR A 119 11.68 -25.08 -0.28
CA THR A 119 12.84 -24.71 -1.12
C THR A 119 12.48 -24.37 -2.57
N GLN A 120 11.22 -24.43 -2.97
CA GLN A 120 10.76 -24.09 -4.31
C GLN A 120 10.87 -22.58 -4.59
N LYS A 121 11.10 -22.20 -5.85
CA LYS A 121 11.28 -20.81 -6.28
C LYS A 121 9.95 -20.10 -6.57
N GLN A 122 8.89 -20.85 -6.81
CA GLN A 122 7.57 -20.35 -7.15
C GLN A 122 6.88 -19.76 -5.93
N ALA A 123 6.09 -18.71 -6.15
CA ALA A 123 5.08 -18.26 -5.21
C ALA A 123 3.80 -19.10 -5.38
N TYR A 124 3.00 -19.16 -4.32
CA TYR A 124 1.66 -19.75 -4.35
C TYR A 124 0.59 -18.67 -4.19
N ILE A 125 -0.51 -18.83 -4.91
CA ILE A 125 -1.76 -18.09 -4.75
C ILE A 125 -2.82 -19.05 -4.24
N LEU A 126 -3.33 -18.81 -3.04
CA LEU A 126 -4.27 -19.68 -2.33
C LEU A 126 -5.67 -19.11 -2.42
N GLN A 127 -6.65 -19.92 -2.79
CA GLN A 127 -8.06 -19.54 -2.77
C GLN A 127 -8.63 -19.81 -1.38
N ASN A 128 -9.10 -18.77 -0.71
CA ASN A 128 -9.68 -18.89 0.62
C ASN A 128 -11.22 -19.06 0.54
N GLU A 129 -11.82 -19.55 1.62
CA GLU A 129 -13.28 -19.82 1.71
C GLU A 129 -14.14 -18.55 1.49
N ASP A 130 -13.59 -17.38 1.83
CA ASP A 130 -14.22 -16.06 1.65
C ASP A 130 -14.07 -15.48 0.23
N LYS A 131 -13.58 -16.29 -0.72
CA LYS A 131 -13.28 -15.93 -2.12
C LYS A 131 -12.11 -14.97 -2.30
N ARG A 132 -11.41 -14.57 -1.23
CA ARG A 132 -10.16 -13.80 -1.34
C ARG A 132 -9.02 -14.74 -1.71
N ILE A 133 -7.96 -14.15 -2.23
CA ILE A 133 -6.70 -14.84 -2.49
C ILE A 133 -5.64 -14.43 -1.47
N VAL A 134 -4.79 -15.38 -1.08
CA VAL A 134 -3.63 -15.12 -0.21
C VAL A 134 -2.39 -15.69 -0.88
N PHE A 135 -1.34 -14.89 -0.94
CA PHE A 135 -0.06 -15.27 -1.50
C PHE A 135 0.87 -15.86 -0.43
N VAL A 136 1.71 -16.79 -0.87
CA VAL A 136 2.90 -17.28 -0.15
C VAL A 136 4.10 -17.07 -1.08
N ILE A 137 4.94 -16.08 -0.78
CA ILE A 137 5.98 -15.57 -1.68
C ILE A 137 7.36 -15.88 -1.08
N PRO A 138 8.26 -16.59 -1.78
CA PRO A 138 9.66 -16.70 -1.37
C PRO A 138 10.32 -15.32 -1.29
N TRP A 139 11.01 -15.02 -0.20
CA TRP A 139 11.58 -13.70 0.04
C TRP A 139 13.00 -13.78 0.57
N MET A 140 13.91 -13.04 -0.08
CA MET A 140 15.35 -12.97 0.25
C MET A 140 16.01 -14.34 0.46
N ASP A 141 15.61 -15.34 -0.33
CA ASP A 141 16.06 -16.74 -0.29
C ASP A 141 15.78 -17.53 1.01
N GLU A 142 15.57 -16.85 2.13
CA GLU A 142 15.51 -17.42 3.49
C GLU A 142 14.12 -17.38 4.12
N PHE A 143 13.20 -16.57 3.57
CA PHE A 143 11.89 -16.33 4.17
C PHE A 143 10.73 -16.64 3.24
N SER A 144 9.53 -16.62 3.80
CA SER A 144 8.28 -16.58 3.06
C SER A 144 7.38 -15.48 3.61
N ILE A 145 6.89 -14.61 2.73
CA ILE A 145 5.87 -13.61 3.04
C ILE A 145 4.50 -14.24 2.78
N ILE A 146 3.60 -14.14 3.76
CA ILE A 146 2.21 -14.62 3.66
C ILE A 146 1.27 -13.43 3.82
N GLY A 147 0.42 -13.19 2.83
CA GLY A 147 -0.51 -12.06 2.86
C GLY A 147 -1.45 -11.99 1.66
N THR A 148 -2.52 -11.20 1.70
CA THR A 148 -2.80 -10.16 2.70
C THR A 148 -4.27 -10.14 3.13
N THR A 149 -4.60 -9.27 4.06
CA THR A 149 -5.93 -9.03 4.63
C THR A 149 -6.59 -7.79 4.03
N ASP A 150 -7.91 -7.68 4.18
CA ASP A 150 -8.71 -6.50 3.85
C ASP A 150 -9.58 -6.17 5.07
N VAL A 151 -9.17 -5.17 5.84
CA VAL A 151 -9.85 -4.73 7.06
C VAL A 151 -10.13 -3.25 6.95
N GLU A 152 -11.38 -2.82 7.07
CA GLU A 152 -11.73 -1.39 7.11
C GLU A 152 -11.01 -0.73 8.29
N TYR A 153 -10.32 0.38 8.03
CA TYR A 153 -9.48 1.06 9.01
C TYR A 153 -9.93 2.50 9.24
N LYS A 154 -9.91 2.91 10.51
CA LYS A 154 -10.12 4.29 10.94
C LYS A 154 -9.02 4.68 11.90
N GLY A 155 -8.52 5.90 11.79
CA GLY A 155 -7.47 6.45 12.63
C GLY A 155 -6.23 6.84 11.84
N ASP A 156 -5.13 7.06 12.55
CA ASP A 156 -3.86 7.51 11.98
C ASP A 156 -3.19 6.40 11.14
N PRO A 157 -3.00 6.59 9.82
CA PRO A 157 -2.30 5.62 8.98
C PRO A 157 -0.88 5.26 9.46
N LYS A 158 -0.21 6.11 10.25
CA LYS A 158 1.10 5.78 10.86
C LYS A 158 1.00 4.74 11.98
N ALA A 159 -0.14 4.61 12.63
CA ALA A 159 -0.36 3.70 13.75
C ALA A 159 -0.85 2.30 13.33
N VAL A 160 -0.98 2.06 12.02
CA VAL A 160 -1.46 0.79 11.47
C VAL A 160 -0.55 -0.37 11.88
N LYS A 161 -1.15 -1.45 12.36
CA LYS A 161 -0.46 -2.67 12.76
C LYS A 161 -1.36 -3.87 12.55
N ILE A 162 -0.72 -5.03 12.39
CA ILE A 162 -1.43 -6.31 12.32
C ILE A 162 -2.16 -6.57 13.64
N GLU A 163 -3.34 -7.18 13.55
CA GLU A 163 -4.09 -7.67 14.71
C GLU A 163 -4.15 -9.21 14.74
N GLU A 164 -4.54 -9.76 15.89
CA GLU A 164 -4.54 -11.22 16.10
C GLU A 164 -5.51 -11.96 15.15
N SER A 165 -6.63 -11.32 14.79
CA SER A 165 -7.58 -11.90 13.82
C SER A 165 -6.96 -12.05 12.43
N GLU A 166 -6.11 -11.11 12.01
CA GLU A 166 -5.37 -11.16 10.74
C GLU A 166 -4.29 -12.25 10.75
N ILE A 167 -3.57 -12.42 11.87
CA ILE A 167 -2.58 -13.52 12.03
C ILE A 167 -3.29 -14.86 11.89
N ASN A 168 -4.39 -15.06 12.62
CA ASN A 168 -5.19 -16.28 12.57
C ASN A 168 -5.74 -16.55 11.17
N TYR A 169 -6.20 -15.51 10.48
CA TYR A 169 -6.67 -15.60 9.09
C TYR A 169 -5.58 -16.11 8.14
N LEU A 170 -4.38 -15.51 8.19
CA LEU A 170 -3.26 -15.86 7.32
C LEU A 170 -2.70 -17.24 7.62
N LEU A 171 -2.56 -17.61 8.90
CA LEU A 171 -2.14 -18.94 9.30
C LEU A 171 -3.18 -20.00 8.93
N LYS A 172 -4.49 -19.72 9.10
CA LYS A 172 -5.57 -20.66 8.74
C LYS A 172 -5.49 -21.00 7.26
N VAL A 173 -5.47 -20.01 6.37
CA VAL A 173 -5.44 -20.29 4.92
C VAL A 173 -4.17 -21.03 4.51
N TYR A 174 -3.01 -20.68 5.07
CA TYR A 174 -1.77 -21.41 4.83
C TYR A 174 -1.85 -22.88 5.30
N ASN A 175 -2.26 -23.09 6.56
CA ASN A 175 -2.31 -24.42 7.18
C ASN A 175 -3.36 -25.34 6.56
N THR A 176 -4.40 -24.79 5.95
CA THR A 176 -5.36 -25.56 5.15
C THR A 176 -4.72 -26.12 3.87
N HIS A 177 -3.75 -25.43 3.28
CA HIS A 177 -3.16 -25.81 1.99
C HIS A 177 -1.86 -26.63 2.09
N PHE A 178 -0.99 -26.33 3.06
CA PHE A 178 0.35 -26.91 3.13
C PHE A 178 0.46 -28.07 4.13
N LYS A 179 1.37 -29.02 3.86
CA LYS A 179 1.68 -30.12 4.79
C LYS A 179 2.42 -29.63 6.04
N LYS A 180 3.48 -28.82 5.84
CA LYS A 180 4.23 -28.20 6.94
C LYS A 180 3.34 -27.15 7.60
N GLN A 181 2.89 -27.43 8.82
CA GLN A 181 2.10 -26.48 9.59
C GLN A 181 2.98 -25.36 10.15
N LEU A 182 2.40 -24.16 10.24
CA LEU A 182 2.96 -23.02 10.93
C LEU A 182 2.09 -22.67 12.13
N ASN A 183 2.72 -22.16 13.18
CA ASN A 183 2.07 -21.57 14.33
C ASN A 183 2.52 -20.10 14.51
N ARG A 184 1.98 -19.44 15.52
CA ARG A 184 2.27 -18.03 15.81
C ARG A 184 3.75 -17.78 16.14
N ASP A 185 4.41 -18.75 16.78
CA ASP A 185 5.81 -18.64 17.22
C ASP A 185 6.80 -18.78 16.04
N ASP A 186 6.34 -19.26 14.89
CA ASP A 186 7.16 -19.31 13.65
C ASP A 186 7.28 -17.93 12.97
N ILE A 187 6.48 -16.94 13.40
CA ILE A 187 6.48 -15.59 12.81
C ILE A 187 7.68 -14.79 13.34
N VAL A 188 8.56 -14.41 12.43
CA VAL A 188 9.77 -13.64 12.75
C VAL A 188 9.62 -12.14 12.51
N TRP A 189 8.64 -11.75 11.68
CA TRP A 189 8.33 -10.34 11.43
C TRP A 189 6.91 -10.16 10.87
N THR A 190 6.37 -8.96 11.00
CA THR A 190 5.07 -8.57 10.44
C THR A 190 5.13 -7.13 9.96
N TYR A 191 4.40 -6.82 8.89
CA TYR A 191 4.18 -5.44 8.45
C TYR A 191 2.73 -5.23 8.04
N SER A 192 2.27 -3.98 8.13
CA SER A 192 0.91 -3.57 7.81
C SER A 192 0.92 -2.19 7.14
N GLY A 193 -0.08 -1.96 6.30
CA GLY A 193 -0.29 -0.69 5.62
C GLY A 193 -1.78 -0.49 5.34
N VAL A 194 -2.17 0.75 5.04
CA VAL A 194 -3.54 1.07 4.60
C VAL A 194 -3.54 1.45 3.13
N ARG A 195 -4.47 0.86 2.38
CA ARG A 195 -4.73 1.19 0.98
C ARG A 195 -5.64 2.42 0.94
N PRO A 196 -5.22 3.53 0.32
CA PRO A 196 -6.08 4.70 0.14
C PRO A 196 -6.95 4.51 -1.10
N LEU A 197 -8.05 3.76 -0.95
CA LEU A 197 -8.95 3.45 -2.05
C LEU A 197 -9.99 4.58 -2.19
N CYS A 198 -10.34 4.93 -3.41
CA CYS A 198 -11.35 5.95 -3.69
C CYS A 198 -12.68 5.35 -3.29
N ASP A 199 -13.47 6.12 -2.56
CA ASP A 199 -14.79 5.64 -2.18
C ASP A 199 -15.68 5.56 -3.43
N ASP A 200 -15.91 4.33 -3.90
CA ASP A 200 -16.85 3.99 -4.98
C ASP A 200 -18.21 3.53 -4.43
N GLU A 201 -18.44 3.73 -3.13
CA GLU A 201 -19.64 3.30 -2.39
C GLU A 201 -19.84 1.77 -2.32
N SER A 202 -18.81 0.96 -2.62
CA SER A 202 -18.90 -0.50 -2.48
C SER A 202 -19.04 -0.95 -1.02
N ASP A 203 -20.02 -1.81 -0.73
CA ASP A 203 -20.27 -2.36 0.62
C ASP A 203 -19.12 -3.24 1.15
N SER A 204 -18.34 -3.89 0.27
CA SER A 204 -17.30 -4.84 0.67
C SER A 204 -15.89 -4.32 0.36
N PRO A 205 -14.95 -4.30 1.33
CA PRO A 205 -13.56 -3.88 1.12
C PRO A 205 -12.83 -4.62 0.00
N GLN A 206 -13.15 -5.90 -0.21
CA GLN A 206 -12.54 -6.71 -1.27
C GLN A 206 -13.12 -6.42 -2.65
N ALA A 207 -14.22 -5.68 -2.76
CA ALA A 207 -14.88 -5.33 -4.02
C ALA A 207 -14.57 -3.91 -4.50
N ILE A 208 -14.11 -3.02 -3.61
CA ILE A 208 -13.67 -1.66 -3.97
C ILE A 208 -12.66 -1.77 -5.12
N THR A 209 -12.75 -0.89 -6.12
CA THR A 209 -11.79 -0.92 -7.22
C THR A 209 -10.32 -0.76 -6.75
N ARG A 210 -9.36 -1.14 -7.60
CA ARG A 210 -7.91 -0.99 -7.37
C ARG A 210 -7.23 -0.10 -8.42
N ASP A 211 -8.05 0.53 -9.27
CA ASP A 211 -7.65 1.43 -10.35
C ASP A 211 -7.13 2.77 -9.78
N TYR A 212 -7.07 3.84 -10.55
CA TYR A 212 -6.77 5.17 -10.04
C TYR A 212 -7.68 6.22 -10.68
N THR A 213 -7.86 7.33 -9.98
CA THR A 213 -8.57 8.51 -10.47
C THR A 213 -7.69 9.72 -10.25
N LEU A 214 -7.50 10.48 -11.32
CA LEU A 214 -6.82 11.76 -11.29
C LEU A 214 -7.85 12.86 -11.44
N ASP A 215 -7.80 13.84 -10.55
CA ASP A 215 -8.59 15.07 -10.65
C ASP A 215 -7.65 16.26 -10.85
N ILE A 216 -8.06 17.21 -11.69
CA ILE A 216 -7.32 18.45 -11.91
C ILE A 216 -8.28 19.64 -11.89
N HIS A 217 -7.94 20.64 -11.08
CA HIS A 217 -8.71 21.88 -10.96
C HIS A 217 -7.77 23.08 -10.96
N ASP A 218 -8.10 24.11 -11.73
CA ASP A 218 -7.39 25.40 -11.77
C ASP A 218 -8.26 26.54 -11.22
N GLU A 219 -7.67 27.72 -11.02
CA GLU A 219 -8.42 28.94 -10.70
C GLU A 219 -8.13 29.97 -11.78
N ASP A 220 -9.15 30.32 -12.58
CA ASP A 220 -9.05 31.21 -13.73
C ASP A 220 -7.97 30.78 -14.76
N GLY A 221 -7.81 29.47 -15.00
CA GLY A 221 -6.79 28.94 -15.91
C GLY A 221 -5.36 29.06 -15.38
N LYS A 222 -5.18 29.36 -14.09
CA LYS A 222 -3.88 29.50 -13.41
C LYS A 222 -3.78 28.57 -12.21
N ALA A 223 -2.54 28.33 -11.78
CA ALA A 223 -2.23 27.54 -10.59
C ALA A 223 -3.00 26.20 -10.50
N PRO A 224 -2.88 25.28 -11.49
CA PRO A 224 -3.54 23.99 -11.40
C PRO A 224 -3.12 23.22 -10.14
N ALA A 225 -4.08 22.55 -9.51
CA ALA A 225 -3.85 21.48 -8.54
C ALA A 225 -4.27 20.17 -9.19
N ALA A 226 -3.38 19.18 -9.19
CA ALA A 226 -3.68 17.82 -9.60
C ALA A 226 -3.63 16.88 -8.39
N VAL A 227 -4.54 15.93 -8.32
CA VAL A 227 -4.64 14.95 -7.24
C VAL A 227 -4.73 13.56 -7.84
N GLY A 228 -3.98 12.62 -7.26
CA GLY A 228 -4.12 11.21 -7.57
C GLY A 228 -4.64 10.44 -6.37
N ILE A 229 -5.79 9.79 -6.53
CA ILE A 229 -6.34 8.85 -5.55
C ILE A 229 -6.39 7.49 -6.23
N ARG A 230 -5.88 6.46 -5.56
CA ARG A 230 -6.04 5.09 -6.05
C ARG A 230 -7.52 4.75 -5.88
N ARG A 231 -8.21 4.38 -6.94
CA ARG A 231 -9.58 3.90 -6.90
C ARG A 231 -9.58 2.54 -6.25
#